data_AF-A0A7C7D0B8-F1
#
_entry.id   AF-A0A7C7D0B8-F1
#
_cell.length_a   1.000
_cell.length_b   1.000
_cell.length_c   1.000
_cell.angle_alpha   90.00
_cell.angle_beta   90.00
_cell.angle_gamma   90.00
#
_symmetry.space_group_name_H-M   'P 1'
#
loop_
_entity.id
_entity.type
_entity.pdbx_description
1 polymer ?
#
loop_
_entity_poly.entity_id
_entity_poly.type
_entity_poly.pdbx_seq_one_letter_code
_entity_poly.pdbx_strand_id
1 'polypeptide(L)'
;MDVKQNGVFIKLKTTLPVDLQNITGWSTESGWFYITVLGAISDSVSITHSQYKFPITNIQTANSTESTQISLQFKREIESFEFYQSDAPPEILLSLRFPVDEIFVQAEKGNISKQTSKFGFQKTNKSRQYKRIRTGLYLLGSSLTVAGTMDMDNKNEMSWELPAGLSILAGTYFFDTVLRPKLNKK
;
A
#
# COMPACT_ATOMS: atom_id res chain seq x y z
N MET A 1 26.33 -6.57 11.24
CA MET A 1 26.43 -6.56 9.75
C MET A 1 25.00 -6.67 9.24
N ASP A 2 24.49 -5.67 8.54
CA ASP A 2 23.15 -5.69 7.98
C ASP A 2 23.21 -6.44 6.64
N VAL A 3 22.58 -7.61 6.55
CA VAL A 3 22.66 -8.47 5.36
C VAL A 3 21.73 -7.90 4.30
N LYS A 4 22.26 -7.57 3.12
CA LYS A 4 21.48 -7.11 1.96
C LYS A 4 20.51 -8.21 1.52
N GLN A 5 19.30 -8.18 2.08
CA GLN A 5 18.26 -9.14 1.76
C GLN A 5 17.40 -8.59 0.61
N ASN A 6 17.60 -9.10 -0.61
CA ASN A 6 16.90 -8.65 -1.83
C ASN A 6 15.45 -9.13 -1.94
N GLY A 7 15.01 -9.98 -1.00
CA GLY A 7 13.64 -10.46 -0.93
C GLY A 7 13.36 -11.26 0.33
N VAL A 8 12.08 -11.42 0.65
CA VAL A 8 11.60 -12.21 1.78
C VAL A 8 10.62 -13.24 1.27
N PHE A 9 10.78 -14.49 1.71
CA PHE A 9 9.79 -15.53 1.54
C PHE A 9 9.05 -15.74 2.85
N ILE A 10 7.73 -15.66 2.80
CA ILE A 10 6.86 -15.97 3.94
C ILE A 10 6.07 -17.21 3.58
N LYS A 11 6.17 -18.20 4.46
CA LYS A 11 5.45 -19.47 4.34
C LYS A 11 4.32 -19.48 5.36
N LEU A 12 3.09 -19.54 4.87
CA LEU A 12 1.90 -19.72 5.68
C LEU A 12 1.47 -21.18 5.55
N LYS A 13 1.51 -21.91 6.66
CA LYS A 13 1.00 -23.29 6.69
C LYS A 13 -0.52 -23.25 6.76
N THR A 14 -1.17 -24.04 5.91
CA THR A 14 -2.62 -24.18 5.93
C THR A 14 -2.98 -25.62 6.30
N THR A 15 -4.16 -25.81 6.88
CA THR A 15 -4.64 -27.17 7.20
C THR A 15 -5.14 -27.89 5.94
N LEU A 16 -5.64 -27.12 4.97
CA LEU A 16 -6.15 -27.58 3.67
C LEU A 16 -5.55 -26.73 2.55
N PRO A 17 -5.43 -27.26 1.32
CA PRO A 17 -5.04 -26.48 0.16
C PRO A 17 -5.99 -25.30 -0.06
N VAL A 18 -5.45 -24.19 -0.54
CA VAL A 18 -6.20 -22.95 -0.83
C VAL A 18 -5.91 -22.54 -2.25
N ASP A 19 -6.95 -22.35 -3.05
CA ASP A 19 -6.81 -21.86 -4.43
C ASP A 19 -6.26 -20.44 -4.47
N LEU A 20 -5.35 -20.18 -5.42
CA LEU A 20 -4.70 -18.88 -5.61
C LEU A 20 -5.69 -17.75 -5.82
N GLN A 21 -6.84 -18.02 -6.45
CA GLN A 21 -7.93 -17.06 -6.66
C GLN A 21 -8.58 -16.58 -5.35
N ASN A 22 -8.46 -17.37 -4.28
CA ASN A 22 -8.98 -17.04 -2.95
C ASN A 22 -7.95 -16.29 -2.10
N ILE A 23 -6.78 -15.97 -2.66
CA ILE A 23 -5.69 -15.29 -1.98
C ILE A 23 -5.51 -13.93 -2.64
N THR A 24 -5.56 -12.87 -1.84
CA THR A 24 -5.26 -11.51 -2.31
C THR A 24 -4.20 -10.88 -1.43
N GLY A 25 -3.42 -9.98 -2.01
CA GLY A 25 -2.47 -9.20 -1.25
C GLY A 25 -2.25 -7.83 -1.83
N TRP A 26 -1.89 -6.89 -0.97
CA TRP A 26 -1.62 -5.52 -1.36
C TRP A 26 -0.74 -4.83 -0.32
N SER A 27 0.08 -3.89 -0.78
CA SER A 27 0.99 -3.11 0.05
C SER A 27 0.59 -1.65 0.14
N THR A 28 0.90 -1.01 1.25
CA THR A 28 0.79 0.45 1.42
C THR A 28 2.16 1.10 1.48
N GLU A 29 2.21 2.39 1.18
CA GLU A 29 3.42 3.20 1.36
C GLU A 29 3.84 3.36 2.83
N SER A 30 2.95 3.05 3.79
CA SER A 30 3.29 3.02 5.22
C SER A 30 4.04 1.76 5.65
N GLY A 31 4.33 0.86 4.69
CA GLY A 31 5.07 -0.37 4.93
C GLY A 31 4.19 -1.54 5.36
N TRP A 32 2.86 -1.42 5.32
CA TRP A 32 1.99 -2.56 5.59
C TRP A 32 1.78 -3.39 4.34
N PHE A 33 1.80 -4.70 4.51
CA PHE A 33 1.38 -5.68 3.52
C PHE A 33 0.22 -6.47 4.09
N TYR A 34 -0.89 -6.51 3.36
CA TYR A 34 -2.09 -7.21 3.75
C TYR A 34 -2.24 -8.46 2.89
N ILE A 35 -2.59 -9.57 3.53
CA ILE A 35 -2.90 -10.85 2.92
C ILE A 35 -4.31 -11.20 3.35
N THR A 36 -5.22 -11.42 2.41
CA THR A 36 -6.57 -11.92 2.71
C THR A 36 -6.74 -13.27 2.07
N VAL A 37 -7.16 -14.25 2.88
CA VAL A 37 -7.47 -15.61 2.43
C VAL A 37 -8.96 -15.87 2.63
N LEU A 38 -9.69 -16.03 1.53
CA LEU A 38 -11.11 -16.32 1.51
C LEU A 38 -11.35 -17.81 1.83
N GLY A 39 -12.41 -18.11 2.58
CA GLY A 39 -12.76 -19.46 3.00
C GLY A 39 -11.88 -20.04 4.10
N ALA A 40 -11.04 -19.21 4.75
CA ALA A 40 -10.11 -19.65 5.78
C ALA A 40 -10.20 -18.81 7.05
N ILE A 41 -9.89 -19.43 8.19
CA ILE A 41 -9.75 -18.79 9.50
C ILE A 41 -8.34 -19.07 10.00
N SER A 42 -7.65 -18.04 10.49
CA SER A 42 -6.29 -18.21 11.03
C SER A 42 -6.27 -18.34 12.54
N ASP A 43 -5.25 -19.00 13.08
CA ASP A 43 -4.92 -18.91 14.50
C ASP A 43 -4.29 -17.53 14.78
N SER A 44 -5.17 -16.56 15.01
CA SER A 44 -4.80 -15.16 15.19
C SER A 44 -3.83 -14.94 16.36
N VAL A 45 -3.97 -15.73 17.43
CA VAL A 45 -3.13 -15.62 18.63
C VAL A 45 -1.72 -16.10 18.32
N SER A 46 -1.59 -17.29 17.72
CA SER A 46 -0.28 -17.84 17.40
C SER A 46 0.47 -17.03 16.35
N ILE A 47 -0.25 -16.52 15.33
CA ILE A 47 0.37 -15.72 14.26
C ILE A 47 0.82 -14.35 14.77
N THR A 48 -0.03 -13.64 15.52
CA THR A 48 0.31 -12.31 16.05
C THR A 48 1.52 -12.33 16.99
N HIS A 49 1.68 -13.41 17.76
CA HIS A 49 2.81 -13.58 18.69
C HIS A 49 3.99 -14.39 18.10
N SER A 50 3.94 -14.69 16.80
CA SER A 50 5.02 -15.43 16.15
C SER A 50 6.34 -14.66 16.16
N GLN A 51 7.44 -15.39 16.25
CA GLN A 51 8.77 -14.79 16.18
C GLN A 51 9.05 -14.37 14.74
N TYR A 52 9.34 -13.09 14.53
CA TYR A 52 9.76 -12.55 13.24
C TYR A 52 11.11 -11.86 13.33
N LYS A 53 11.76 -11.68 12.18
CA LYS A 53 13.04 -10.99 12.04
C LYS A 53 12.90 -9.84 11.05
N PHE A 54 13.86 -8.93 11.09
CA PHE A 54 14.00 -7.89 10.07
C PHE A 54 13.93 -8.51 8.65
N PRO A 55 13.21 -7.89 7.69
CA PRO A 55 12.62 -6.56 7.72
C PRO A 55 11.21 -6.45 8.31
N ILE A 56 10.64 -7.52 8.88
CA ILE A 56 9.31 -7.49 9.51
C ILE A 56 9.45 -6.84 10.89
N THR A 57 8.55 -5.92 11.22
CA THR A 57 8.52 -5.20 12.50
C THR A 57 7.23 -5.40 13.29
N ASN A 58 6.18 -5.90 12.65
CA ASN A 58 4.90 -6.16 13.30
C ASN A 58 4.07 -7.17 12.49
N ILE A 59 3.22 -7.91 13.19
CA ILE A 59 2.26 -8.85 12.62
C ILE A 59 0.92 -8.61 13.31
N GLN A 60 -0.15 -8.50 12.54
CA GLN A 60 -1.51 -8.42 13.04
C GLN A 60 -2.40 -9.38 12.27
N THR A 61 -3.44 -9.88 12.92
CA THR A 61 -4.43 -10.76 12.29
C THR A 61 -5.84 -10.34 12.66
N ALA A 62 -6.75 -10.46 11.70
CA ALA A 62 -8.17 -10.26 11.91
C ALA A 62 -8.94 -11.36 11.16
N ASN A 63 -9.81 -12.08 11.87
CA ASN A 63 -10.71 -13.05 11.27
C ASN A 63 -12.09 -12.43 11.10
N SER A 64 -12.73 -12.76 9.98
CA SER A 64 -14.16 -12.57 9.74
C SER A 64 -14.84 -13.94 9.67
N THR A 65 -16.15 -13.96 9.39
CA THR A 65 -16.91 -15.20 9.17
C THR A 65 -16.43 -15.96 7.93
N GLU A 66 -15.94 -15.26 6.91
CA GLU A 66 -15.67 -15.84 5.58
C GLU A 66 -14.20 -15.77 5.17
N SER A 67 -13.35 -15.06 5.91
CA SER A 67 -11.96 -14.86 5.54
C SER A 67 -11.09 -14.54 6.74
N THR A 68 -9.78 -14.70 6.55
CA THR A 68 -8.76 -14.24 7.47
C THR A 68 -7.86 -13.23 6.78
N GLN A 69 -7.57 -12.15 7.49
CA GLN A 69 -6.62 -11.13 7.07
C GLN A 69 -5.38 -11.17 7.95
N ILE A 70 -4.21 -11.31 7.34
CA ILE A 70 -2.90 -11.24 7.98
C ILE A 70 -2.22 -9.96 7.48
N SER A 71 -1.79 -9.12 8.41
CA SER A 71 -1.14 -7.84 8.12
C SER A 71 0.29 -7.87 8.64
N LEU A 72 1.25 -7.57 7.77
CA LEU A 72 2.67 -7.60 8.06
C LEU A 72 3.25 -6.19 7.87
N GLN A 73 3.93 -5.67 8.87
CA GLN A 73 4.62 -4.39 8.75
C GLN A 73 6.08 -4.60 8.39
N PHE A 74 6.53 -3.95 7.32
CA PHE A 74 7.90 -3.96 6.84
C PHE A 74 8.58 -2.62 7.07
N LYS A 75 9.87 -2.68 7.42
CA LYS A 75 10.73 -1.49 7.50
C LYS A 75 11.17 -0.97 6.12
N ARG A 76 10.96 -1.75 5.06
CA ARG A 76 11.38 -1.47 3.68
C ARG A 76 10.17 -1.45 2.74
N GLU A 77 10.24 -0.62 1.70
CA GLU A 77 9.22 -0.57 0.66
C GLU A 77 9.22 -1.85 -0.18
N ILE A 78 8.04 -2.42 -0.39
CA ILE A 78 7.85 -3.60 -1.21
C ILE A 78 7.69 -3.14 -2.66
N GLU A 79 8.56 -3.63 -3.55
CA GLU A 79 8.52 -3.30 -4.97
C GLU A 79 7.52 -4.19 -5.71
N SER A 80 7.56 -5.50 -5.43
CA SER A 80 6.67 -6.48 -6.04
C SER A 80 6.41 -7.64 -5.10
N PHE A 81 5.31 -8.35 -5.34
CA PHE A 81 4.96 -9.56 -4.60
C PHE A 81 4.34 -10.61 -5.53
N GLU A 82 4.44 -11.87 -5.12
CA GLU A 82 3.83 -13.00 -5.82
C GLU A 82 3.41 -14.07 -4.81
N PHE A 83 2.25 -14.69 -5.05
CA PHE A 83 1.76 -15.82 -4.26
C PHE A 83 1.93 -17.13 -5.05
N TYR A 84 2.25 -18.19 -4.32
CA TYR A 84 2.23 -19.56 -4.80
C TYR A 84 1.48 -20.42 -3.78
N GLN A 85 0.87 -21.51 -4.26
CA GLN A 85 0.26 -22.52 -3.39
C GLN A 85 0.97 -23.87 -3.55
N SER A 86 0.93 -24.67 -2.50
CA SER A 86 1.26 -26.09 -2.56
C SER A 86 0.12 -26.87 -1.90
N ASP A 87 -0.24 -28.01 -2.48
CA ASP A 87 -1.29 -28.87 -1.95
C ASP A 87 -0.71 -29.96 -1.00
N ALA A 88 0.58 -30.25 -1.12
CA ALA A 88 1.26 -31.32 -0.39
C ALA A 88 2.74 -30.95 -0.07
N PRO A 89 3.04 -30.36 1.11
CA PRO A 89 2.08 -30.00 2.16
C PRO A 89 1.23 -28.77 1.80
N PRO A 90 -0.01 -28.66 2.34
CA PRO A 90 -0.87 -27.50 2.13
C PRO A 90 -0.24 -26.22 2.70
N GLU A 91 0.21 -25.34 1.82
CA GLU A 91 0.94 -24.12 2.18
C GLU A 91 0.70 -22.99 1.16
N ILE A 92 0.71 -21.75 1.64
CA ILE A 92 0.77 -20.53 0.82
C ILE A 92 2.17 -19.94 0.97
N LEU A 93 2.85 -19.70 -0.16
CA LEU A 93 4.14 -19.03 -0.21
C LEU A 93 3.98 -17.63 -0.78
N LEU A 94 4.40 -16.63 -0.01
CA LEU A 94 4.48 -15.24 -0.44
C LEU A 94 5.94 -14.88 -0.70
N SER A 95 6.24 -14.49 -1.93
CA SER A 95 7.51 -13.92 -2.34
C SER A 95 7.40 -12.40 -2.38
N LEU A 96 8.26 -11.70 -1.64
CA LEU A 96 8.36 -10.24 -1.63
C LEU A 96 9.71 -9.81 -2.17
N ARG A 97 9.71 -8.87 -3.13
CA ARG A 97 10.93 -8.23 -3.63
C ARG A 97 11.03 -6.81 -3.08
N PHE A 98 12.22 -6.46 -2.62
CA PHE A 98 12.56 -5.10 -2.23
C PHE A 98 13.41 -4.47 -3.32
N PRO A 99 13.29 -3.15 -3.56
CA PRO A 99 14.11 -2.47 -4.55
C PRO A 99 15.58 -2.67 -4.21
N VAL A 100 16.38 -2.96 -5.22
CA VAL A 100 17.83 -3.00 -5.09
C VAL A 100 18.31 -1.56 -5.08
N ASP A 101 19.11 -1.17 -4.08
CA ASP A 101 19.83 0.11 -4.13
C ASP A 101 20.72 0.09 -5.39
N GLU A 102 20.31 0.79 -6.45
CA GLU A 102 21.08 0.96 -7.67
C GLU A 102 22.24 1.91 -7.38
N ILE A 103 23.45 1.35 -7.24
CA ILE A 103 24.67 2.16 -7.30
C ILE A 103 24.92 2.44 -8.79
N PHE A 104 24.50 3.59 -9.28
CA PHE A 104 24.91 4.08 -10.60
C PHE A 104 26.42 4.37 -10.57
N VAL A 105 27.23 3.42 -11.02
CA VAL A 105 28.65 3.65 -11.28
C VAL A 105 28.78 4.32 -12.65
N GLN A 106 28.83 5.64 -12.68
CA GLN A 106 29.44 6.33 -13.82
C GLN A 106 30.95 6.11 -13.71
N ALA A 107 31.44 5.15 -14.50
CA ALA A 107 32.86 4.89 -14.64
C ALA A 107 33.49 6.00 -15.49
N GLU A 108 33.98 7.04 -14.83
CA GLU A 108 35.10 7.81 -15.36
C GLU A 108 36.24 7.83 -14.33
N LYS A 109 37.45 7.68 -14.85
CA LYS A 109 38.64 7.15 -14.19
C LYS A 109 39.04 7.95 -12.93
N GLY A 110 39.30 7.20 -11.85
CA GLY A 110 40.23 7.61 -10.80
C GLY A 110 39.59 8.00 -9.47
N ASN A 111 39.97 7.28 -8.42
CA ASN A 111 39.71 7.52 -6.99
C ASN A 111 38.37 7.03 -6.44
N ILE A 112 38.35 5.75 -6.07
CA ILE A 112 37.28 5.11 -5.30
C ILE A 112 37.27 5.68 -3.88
N SER A 113 36.47 6.72 -3.63
CA SER A 113 36.02 7.01 -2.27
C SER A 113 34.77 6.17 -2.00
N LYS A 114 34.91 5.16 -1.14
CA LYS A 114 33.79 4.38 -0.60
C LYS A 114 32.96 5.30 0.28
N GLN A 115 31.94 5.96 -0.26
CA GLN A 115 30.90 6.58 0.57
C GLN A 115 29.90 5.50 0.98
N THR A 116 30.02 5.03 2.22
CA THR A 116 28.89 4.43 2.95
C THR A 116 27.78 5.47 3.00
N SER A 117 26.71 5.24 2.24
CA SER A 117 25.49 6.04 2.34
C SER A 117 24.94 5.90 3.75
N LYS A 118 25.01 6.98 4.53
CA LYS A 118 24.24 7.12 5.78
C LYS A 118 22.79 6.78 5.44
N PHE A 119 22.23 5.80 6.15
CA PHE A 119 20.84 5.41 6.08
C PHE A 119 19.98 6.59 6.56
N GLY A 120 19.71 7.53 5.66
CA GLY A 120 18.72 8.56 5.86
C GLY A 120 17.36 7.94 5.55
N PHE A 121 16.45 7.96 6.52
CA PHE A 121 15.03 7.82 6.22
C PHE A 121 14.69 8.84 5.14
N GLN A 122 14.54 8.38 3.90
CA GLN A 122 13.96 9.22 2.86
C GLN A 122 12.51 9.45 3.29
N LYS A 123 12.27 10.68 3.75
CA LYS A 123 10.95 11.23 4.01
C LYS A 123 10.09 10.84 2.82
N THR A 124 9.04 10.04 3.05
CA THR A 124 8.12 9.59 2.01
C THR A 124 7.75 10.79 1.15
N ASN A 125 7.81 10.60 -0.16
CA ASN A 125 7.63 11.70 -1.08
C ASN A 125 6.17 12.17 -0.99
N LYS A 126 5.90 13.16 -0.11
CA LYS A 126 4.57 13.77 0.12
C LYS A 126 3.85 14.11 -1.19
N SER A 127 4.61 14.36 -2.26
CA SER A 127 4.05 14.64 -3.58
C SER A 127 3.32 13.45 -4.24
N ARG A 128 3.71 12.19 -3.96
CA ARG A 128 3.09 11.00 -4.59
C ARG A 128 1.73 10.67 -3.98
N GLN A 129 1.60 10.68 -2.65
CA GLN A 129 0.29 10.53 -1.99
C GLN A 129 -0.65 11.68 -2.26
N TYR A 130 -0.14 12.91 -2.24
CA TYR A 130 -0.95 14.07 -2.58
C TYR A 130 -1.50 13.98 -4.01
N LYS A 131 -0.71 13.50 -4.99
CA LYS A 131 -1.22 13.28 -6.35
C LYS A 131 -2.38 12.28 -6.37
N ARG A 132 -2.28 11.16 -5.65
CA ARG A 132 -3.33 10.12 -5.59
C ARG A 132 -4.61 10.64 -4.92
N ILE A 133 -4.48 11.29 -3.76
CA ILE A 133 -5.62 11.86 -3.02
C ILE A 133 -6.30 12.97 -3.83
N ARG A 134 -5.51 13.85 -4.47
CA ARG A 134 -6.00 14.90 -5.37
C ARG A 134 -6.81 14.32 -6.54
N THR A 135 -6.28 13.30 -7.22
CA THR A 135 -7.00 12.62 -8.29
C THR A 135 -8.31 12.00 -7.78
N GLY A 136 -8.30 11.38 -6.60
CA GLY A 136 -9.50 10.85 -5.96
C GLY A 136 -10.56 11.92 -5.69
N LEU A 137 -10.16 13.07 -5.13
CA LEU A 137 -11.09 14.18 -4.83
C LEU A 137 -11.74 14.78 -6.09
N TYR A 138 -10.99 14.94 -7.18
CA TYR A 138 -11.55 15.42 -8.44
C TYR A 138 -12.56 14.44 -9.04
N LEU A 139 -12.26 13.14 -9.02
CA LEU A 139 -13.19 12.12 -9.50
C LEU A 139 -14.48 12.15 -8.68
N LEU A 140 -14.38 12.12 -7.35
CA LEU A 140 -15.55 12.17 -6.45
C LEU A 140 -16.39 13.42 -6.66
N GLY A 141 -15.77 14.60 -6.72
CA GLY A 141 -16.48 15.86 -6.96
C GLY A 141 -17.20 15.86 -8.32
N SER A 142 -16.53 15.39 -9.38
CA SER A 142 -17.12 15.32 -10.72
C SER A 142 -18.31 14.35 -10.80
N SER A 143 -18.19 13.16 -10.22
CA SER A 143 -19.26 12.16 -10.20
C SER A 143 -20.48 12.66 -9.43
N LEU A 144 -20.27 13.31 -8.28
CA LEU A 144 -21.34 13.83 -7.45
C LEU A 144 -22.05 15.03 -8.09
N THR A 145 -21.30 15.89 -8.80
CA THR A 145 -21.91 16.96 -9.60
C THR A 145 -22.77 16.41 -10.73
N VAL A 146 -22.28 15.43 -11.50
CA VAL A 146 -23.06 14.81 -12.59
C VAL A 146 -24.33 14.13 -12.05
N ALA A 147 -24.21 13.37 -10.96
CA ALA A 147 -25.36 12.71 -10.32
C ALA A 147 -26.39 13.73 -9.81
N GLY A 148 -25.93 14.78 -9.12
CA GLY A 148 -26.78 15.87 -8.67
C GLY A 148 -27.48 16.62 -9.81
N THR A 149 -26.81 16.83 -10.96
CA THR A 149 -27.47 17.43 -12.13
C THR A 149 -28.54 16.53 -12.75
N MET A 150 -28.32 15.21 -12.78
CA MET A 150 -29.29 14.25 -13.30
C MET A 150 -30.51 14.10 -12.38
N ASP A 151 -30.31 14.14 -11.06
CA ASP A 151 -31.41 14.08 -10.09
C ASP A 151 -32.23 15.38 -10.05
N MET A 152 -31.61 16.53 -10.35
CA MET A 152 -32.29 17.83 -10.50
C MET A 152 -33.20 17.92 -11.73
N ASP A 153 -32.91 17.15 -12.79
CA ASP A 153 -33.78 17.03 -13.97
C ASP A 153 -35.02 16.14 -13.67
N ASN A 154 -34.89 15.19 -12.74
CA ASN A 154 -35.94 14.22 -12.40
C ASN A 154 -36.82 14.70 -11.22
N LYS A 155 -36.22 15.37 -10.25
CA LYS A 155 -36.88 15.97 -9.09
C LYS A 155 -36.64 17.47 -9.12
N ASN A 156 -37.70 18.27 -9.03
CA ASN A 156 -37.60 19.73 -9.01
C ASN A 156 -37.03 20.30 -7.69
N GLU A 157 -36.20 19.52 -6.99
CA GLU A 157 -35.56 19.82 -5.72
C GLU A 157 -34.05 19.64 -5.89
N MET A 158 -33.26 20.53 -5.30
CA MET A 158 -31.81 20.47 -5.42
C MET A 158 -31.24 19.33 -4.56
N SER A 159 -30.77 18.27 -5.22
CA SER A 159 -30.11 17.14 -4.57
C SER A 159 -28.84 17.59 -3.87
N TRP A 160 -28.61 17.09 -2.65
CA TRP A 160 -27.45 17.46 -1.81
C TRP A 160 -26.09 17.16 -2.46
N GLU A 161 -26.09 16.27 -3.45
CA GLU A 161 -24.94 15.85 -4.25
C GLU A 161 -24.34 17.01 -5.06
N LEU A 162 -25.17 17.88 -5.62
CA LEU A 162 -24.72 19.01 -6.43
C LEU A 162 -23.90 20.04 -5.63
N PRO A 163 -24.40 20.61 -4.51
CA PRO A 163 -23.61 21.55 -3.71
C PRO A 163 -22.39 20.87 -3.06
N ALA A 164 -22.48 19.60 -2.69
CA ALA A 164 -21.33 18.85 -2.16
C ALA A 164 -20.23 18.64 -3.20
N GLY A 165 -20.59 18.23 -4.43
CA GLY A 165 -19.65 18.00 -5.52
C GLY A 165 -18.90 19.28 -5.90
N LEU A 166 -19.64 20.39 -6.06
CA LEU A 166 -19.05 21.70 -6.34
C LEU A 166 -18.13 22.19 -5.22
N SER A 167 -18.49 21.95 -3.95
CA SER A 167 -17.67 22.31 -2.79
C SER A 167 -16.34 21.54 -2.76
N ILE A 168 -16.36 20.24 -3.09
CA ILE A 168 -15.15 19.41 -3.19
C ILE A 168 -14.24 19.93 -4.30
N LEU A 169 -14.79 20.24 -5.47
CA LEU A 169 -14.03 20.77 -6.61
C LEU A 169 -13.39 22.13 -6.29
N ALA A 170 -14.17 23.07 -5.73
CA ALA A 170 -13.70 24.39 -5.35
C ALA A 170 -12.62 24.33 -4.26
N GLY A 171 -12.83 23.49 -3.23
CA GLY A 171 -11.86 23.28 -2.16
C GLY A 171 -10.55 22.67 -2.66
N THR A 172 -10.64 21.66 -3.53
CA THR A 172 -9.45 21.02 -4.14
C THR A 172 -8.69 22.03 -5.03
N TYR A 173 -9.39 22.81 -5.84
CA TYR A 173 -8.78 23.87 -6.67
C TYR A 173 -8.10 24.97 -5.83
N PHE A 174 -8.74 25.42 -4.76
CA PHE A 174 -8.19 26.43 -3.86
C PHE A 174 -6.92 25.93 -3.16
N PHE A 175 -6.94 24.67 -2.70
CA PHE A 175 -5.77 24.05 -2.09
C PHE A 175 -4.58 24.00 -3.06
N ASP A 176 -4.83 23.57 -4.30
CA ASP A 176 -3.83 23.46 -5.36
C ASP A 176 -3.20 24.80 -5.73
N THR A 177 -4.05 25.84 -5.81
CA THR A 177 -3.65 27.15 -6.35
C THR A 177 -3.00 28.02 -5.27
N VAL A 178 -3.52 28.00 -4.04
CA VAL A 178 -3.14 28.99 -3.01
C VAL A 178 -2.26 28.39 -1.92
N LEU A 179 -2.60 27.19 -1.44
CA LEU A 179 -1.95 26.60 -0.27
C LEU A 179 -0.70 25.79 -0.65
N ARG A 180 -0.80 24.95 -1.69
CA ARG A 180 0.29 24.09 -2.15
C ARG A 180 1.58 24.85 -2.52
N PRO A 181 1.57 25.93 -3.34
CA PRO A 181 2.79 26.64 -3.69
C PRO A 181 3.44 27.36 -2.49
N LYS A 182 2.67 27.71 -1.45
CA LYS A 182 3.20 28.29 -0.20
C LYS A 182 3.90 27.24 0.68
N LEU A 183 3.44 26.00 0.65
CA LEU A 183 4.01 24.88 1.42
C LEU A 183 5.34 24.36 0.85
N ASN A 184 5.60 24.56 -0.44
CA ASN A 184 6.81 24.10 -1.12
C ASN A 184 7.93 25.15 -1.21
N LYS A 185 7.76 26.35 -0.63
CA LYS A 185 8.75 27.45 -0.63
C LYS A 185 9.61 27.53 0.64
N LYS A 186 9.63 26.49 1.47
CA LYS A 186 10.39 26.41 2.73
C LYS A 186 11.29 25.18 2.72
#